data_AF-A0A536K0N1-F1
#
_entry.id   AF-A0A536K0N1-F1
#
_cell.length_a   1.000
_cell.length_b   1.000
_cell.length_c   1.000
_cell.angle_alpha   90.00
_cell.angle_beta   90.00
_cell.angle_gamma   90.00
#
_symmetry.space_group_name_H-M   'P 1'
#
loop_
_entity.id
_entity.type
_entity.pdbx_description
1 polymer ?
#
loop_
_entity_poly.entity_id
_entity_poly.type
_entity_poly.pdbx_seq_one_letter_code
_entity_poly.pdbx_strand_id
1 'polypeptide(L)'
;MSRDGERRSDWAEYFEGFGLRTMRCAGPQATTCALSLDRRCPLHEEADFIFYDQESLTPELESQLRQLPPLAPIAYARSERDARGRQFPVATDIFSGRRPER
;
A
#
# COMPACT_ATOMS: atom_id res chain seq x y z
N MET A 1 -2.95 0.67 -0.33
CA MET A 1 -3.36 1.26 -1.61
C MET A 1 -4.25 0.26 -2.31
N SER A 2 -5.41 0.70 -2.77
CA SER A 2 -6.30 -0.05 -3.67
C SER A 2 -7.06 0.95 -4.55
N ARG A 3 -7.39 0.57 -5.79
CA ARG A 3 -8.25 1.36 -6.68
C ARG A 3 -9.71 1.32 -6.23
N ASP A 4 -10.13 0.25 -5.57
CA ASP A 4 -11.47 0.07 -5.00
C ASP A 4 -11.60 0.88 -3.69
N GLY A 5 -12.53 1.84 -3.68
CA GLY A 5 -12.77 2.71 -2.52
C GLY A 5 -13.38 2.01 -1.31
N GLU A 6 -14.21 1.00 -1.54
CA GLU A 6 -14.81 0.18 -0.48
C GLU A 6 -13.73 -0.69 0.15
N ARG A 7 -12.96 -1.41 -0.67
CA ARG A 7 -11.82 -2.22 -0.19
C ARG A 7 -10.81 -1.39 0.60
N ARG A 8 -10.46 -0.19 0.13
CA ARG A 8 -9.57 0.73 0.88
C ARG A 8 -10.13 1.10 2.26
N SER A 9 -11.45 1.25 2.37
CA SER A 9 -12.09 1.65 3.62
C SER A 9 -12.16 0.46 4.58
N ASP A 10 -12.58 -0.70 4.10
CA ASP A 10 -12.62 -1.93 4.90
C ASP A 10 -11.23 -2.32 5.43
N TRP A 11 -10.19 -2.23 4.59
CA TRP A 11 -8.82 -2.53 5.03
C TRP A 11 -8.32 -1.53 6.07
N ALA A 12 -8.72 -0.26 5.96
CA ALA A 12 -8.36 0.74 6.96
C ALA A 12 -9.00 0.42 8.31
N GLU A 13 -10.30 0.13 8.31
CA GLU A 13 -11.02 -0.31 9.52
C GLU A 13 -10.42 -1.60 10.11
N TYR A 14 -10.02 -2.55 9.25
CA TYR A 14 -9.35 -3.78 9.68
C TYR A 14 -8.08 -3.48 10.46
N PHE A 15 -7.16 -2.67 9.92
CA PHE A 15 -5.91 -2.32 10.59
C PHE A 15 -6.11 -1.43 11.83
N GLU A 16 -7.04 -0.48 11.77
CA GLU A 16 -7.42 0.35 12.92
C GLU A 16 -8.00 -0.49 14.07
N GLY A 17 -8.70 -1.59 13.74
CA GLY A 17 -9.14 -2.60 14.71
C GLY A 17 -8.00 -3.27 15.49
N PHE A 18 -6.77 -3.25 14.97
CA PHE A 18 -5.55 -3.70 15.66
C PHE A 18 -4.77 -2.55 16.32
N GLY A 19 -5.33 -1.34 16.37
CA GLY A 19 -4.70 -0.16 16.97
C GLY A 19 -3.66 0.52 16.07
N LEU A 20 -3.63 0.20 14.77
CA LEU A 20 -2.74 0.85 13.82
C LEU A 20 -3.37 2.14 13.29
N ARG A 21 -2.55 3.18 13.07
CA ARG A 21 -2.99 4.36 12.32
C ARG A 21 -2.91 4.08 10.83
N THR A 22 -3.99 4.34 10.09
CA THR A 22 -3.99 4.09 8.65
C THR A 22 -3.94 5.37 7.84
N MET A 23 -3.22 5.31 6.72
CA MET A 23 -3.21 6.34 5.69
C MET A 23 -3.61 5.68 4.37
N ARG A 24 -4.53 6.32 3.64
CA ARG A 24 -5.14 5.73 2.44
C ARG A 24 -4.65 6.43 1.18
N CYS A 25 -4.31 5.65 0.16
CA CYS A 25 -3.94 6.14 -1.16
C CYS A 25 -4.70 5.34 -2.24
N ALA A 26 -5.26 6.05 -3.23
CA ALA A 26 -5.94 5.46 -4.39
C ALA A 26 -5.00 5.20 -5.58
N GLY A 27 -3.72 5.53 -5.44
CA GLY A 27 -2.71 5.38 -6.49
C GLY A 27 -2.59 6.58 -7.41
N PRO A 28 -1.58 6.59 -8.31
CA PRO A 28 -1.21 7.74 -9.14
C PRO A 28 -2.28 8.13 -10.17
N GLN A 29 -3.19 7.23 -10.54
CA GLN A 29 -4.27 7.52 -11.50
C GLN A 29 -5.47 8.23 -10.85
N ALA A 30 -5.62 8.14 -9.52
CA ALA A 30 -6.73 8.72 -8.76
C ALA A 30 -6.28 9.73 -7.71
N THR A 31 -4.97 9.86 -7.48
CA THR A 31 -4.37 10.84 -6.56
C THR A 31 -3.21 11.52 -7.26
N THR A 32 -2.92 12.76 -6.87
CA THR A 32 -1.71 13.48 -7.30
C THR A 32 -0.41 12.90 -6.72
N CYS A 33 -0.44 11.78 -5.96
CA CYS A 33 0.78 11.01 -5.66
C CYS A 33 1.21 10.29 -6.93
N ALA A 34 1.71 11.07 -7.88
CA ALA A 34 2.74 10.58 -8.75
C ALA A 34 3.88 10.15 -7.82
N LEU A 35 4.28 8.88 -7.90
CA LEU A 35 5.70 8.57 -7.84
C LEU A 35 6.35 9.29 -9.04
N SER A 36 6.34 10.62 -9.00
CA SER A 36 7.14 11.47 -9.85
C SER A 36 8.54 11.11 -9.45
N LEU A 37 9.29 10.58 -10.43
CA LEU A 37 10.59 9.93 -10.26
C LEU A 37 11.61 10.76 -9.47
N ASP A 38 11.30 12.03 -9.23
CA ASP A 38 12.17 13.03 -8.64
C ASP A 38 11.89 13.25 -7.13
N ARG A 39 10.77 12.74 -6.58
CA ARG A 39 10.39 12.91 -5.16
C ARG A 39 9.71 11.67 -4.56
N ARG A 40 10.04 11.36 -3.30
CA ARG A 40 9.41 10.28 -2.53
C ARG A 40 7.96 10.67 -2.18
N CYS A 41 7.00 9.74 -2.32
CA CYS A 41 5.61 9.98 -1.92
C CYS A 41 5.57 10.10 -0.38
N PRO A 42 5.03 11.19 0.21
CA PRO A 42 5.05 11.40 1.66
C PRO A 42 4.42 10.26 2.46
N LEU A 43 3.39 9.62 1.89
CA LEU A 43 2.74 8.45 2.52
C LEU A 43 3.67 7.26 2.66
N HIS A 44 4.67 7.10 1.79
CA HIS A 44 5.70 6.06 1.93
C HIS A 44 6.77 6.44 2.96
N GLU A 45 7.00 7.74 3.19
CA GLU A 45 7.98 8.22 4.16
C GLU A 45 7.44 8.18 5.59
N GLU A 46 6.13 8.42 5.75
CA GLU A 46 5.45 8.39 7.05
C GLU A 46 4.99 6.97 7.47
N ALA A 47 4.93 6.02 6.54
CA ALA A 47 4.45 4.68 6.83
C ALA A 47 5.54 3.80 7.48
N ASP A 48 5.16 3.00 8.47
CA ASP A 48 6.00 1.92 9.00
C ASP A 48 5.82 0.61 8.21
N PHE A 49 4.66 0.43 7.58
CA PHE A 49 4.31 -0.70 6.71
C PHE A 49 3.38 -0.22 5.59
N ILE A 50 3.59 -0.73 4.38
CA ILE A 50 2.79 -0.36 3.20
C ILE A 50 2.07 -1.60 2.69
N PHE A 51 0.76 -1.51 2.47
CA PHE A 51 -0.01 -2.56 1.81
C PHE A 51 -0.43 -2.11 0.42
N TYR A 52 -0.15 -2.90 -0.61
CA TYR A 52 -0.71 -2.74 -1.94
C TYR A 52 -1.65 -3.90 -2.24
N ASP A 53 -2.84 -3.54 -2.68
CA ASP A 53 -3.76 -4.46 -3.31
C ASP A 53 -3.19 -4.95 -4.65
N GLN A 54 -3.06 -6.27 -4.78
CA GLN A 54 -2.50 -6.90 -5.98
C GLN A 54 -3.25 -6.52 -7.26
N GLU A 55 -4.57 -6.35 -7.19
CA GLU A 55 -5.38 -5.95 -8.35
C GLU A 55 -5.10 -4.50 -8.79
N SER A 56 -4.45 -3.73 -7.93
CA SER A 56 -4.07 -2.34 -8.17
C SER A 56 -2.61 -2.17 -8.59
N LEU A 57 -1.83 -3.25 -8.61
CA LEU A 57 -0.44 -3.23 -9.08
C LEU A 57 -0.40 -3.19 -10.61
N THR A 58 0.41 -2.29 -11.15
CA THR A 58 0.74 -2.26 -12.57
C THR A 58 2.25 -2.43 -12.75
N PRO A 59 2.72 -2.96 -13.89
CA PRO A 59 4.15 -3.09 -14.15
C PRO A 59 4.92 -1.75 -14.02
N GLU A 60 4.28 -0.63 -14.38
CA GLU A 60 4.86 0.71 -14.26
C GLU A 60 5.04 1.10 -12.79
N LEU A 61 4.03 0.87 -11.95
CA LEU A 61 4.12 1.12 -10.51
C LEU A 61 5.18 0.25 -9.86
N GLU A 62 5.25 -1.04 -10.20
CA GLU A 62 6.30 -1.92 -9.70
C GLU A 62 7.70 -1.47 -10.14
N SER A 63 7.85 -1.01 -11.39
CA SER A 63 9.11 -0.44 -11.89
C SER A 63 9.51 0.82 -11.10
N GLN A 64 8.56 1.72 -10.84
CA GLN A 64 8.79 2.92 -10.02
C GLN A 64 9.20 2.58 -8.59
N LEU A 65 8.53 1.59 -7.97
CA LEU A 65 8.87 1.11 -6.63
C LEU A 65 10.27 0.49 -6.57
N ARG A 66 10.75 -0.14 -7.64
CA ARG A 66 12.13 -0.67 -7.70
C ARG A 66 13.17 0.44 -7.89
N GLN A 67 12.85 1.47 -8.65
CA GLN A 67 13.76 2.60 -8.91
C GLN A 67 13.89 3.52 -7.69
N LEU A 68 12.79 3.75 -6.96
CA LEU A 68 12.76 4.54 -5.75
C LEU A 68 12.12 3.73 -4.61
N PRO A 69 12.85 2.76 -4.03
CA PRO A 69 12.30 1.86 -3.03
C PRO A 69 11.84 2.63 -1.79
N PRO A 70 10.61 2.35 -1.29
CA PRO A 70 10.16 2.85 0.00
C PRO A 70 11.09 2.40 1.13
N LEU A 71 11.16 3.22 2.19
CA LEU A 71 11.91 2.87 3.40
C LEU A 71 11.21 1.79 4.21
N ALA A 72 9.88 1.75 4.16
CA ALA A 72 9.07 0.75 4.81
C ALA A 72 8.91 -0.52 3.96
N PRO A 73 8.76 -1.68 4.60
CA PRO A 73 8.37 -2.90 3.92
C PRO A 73 7.01 -2.74 3.23
N ILE A 74 6.90 -3.32 2.05
CA ILE A 74 5.69 -3.38 1.26
C ILE A 74 5.15 -4.81 1.31
N ALA A 75 3.89 -4.99 1.70
CA ALA A 75 3.15 -6.22 1.51
C ALA A 75 2.23 -6.08 0.29
N TYR A 76 2.39 -6.98 -0.68
CA TYR A 76 1.38 -7.21 -1.70
C TYR A 76 0.31 -8.10 -1.09
N ALA A 77 -0.95 -7.71 -1.19
CA ALA A 77 -2.05 -8.39 -0.56
C ALA A 77 -3.21 -8.59 -1.52
N ARG A 78 -3.85 -9.76 -1.40
CA ARG A 78 -5.17 -9.98 -1.97
C ARG A 78 -6.23 -9.59 -0.96
N SER A 79 -7.45 -9.35 -1.45
CA SER A 79 -8.61 -9.09 -0.59
C SER A 79 -9.38 -10.39 -0.34
N GLU A 80 -9.66 -10.68 0.92
CA GLU A 80 -10.60 -11.73 1.33
C GLU A 80 -11.79 -11.09 2.06
N ARG A 81 -12.88 -11.85 2.27
CA ARG A 81 -14.07 -11.35 2.97
C ARG A 81 -14.33 -12.13 4.25
N ASP A 82 -14.67 -11.43 5.33
CA ASP A 82 -15.09 -12.04 6.59
C ASP A 82 -16.53 -12.57 6.50
N ALA A 83 -17.01 -13.22 7.57
CA ALA A 83 -18.38 -13.75 7.63
C ALA A 83 -19.48 -12.66 7.55
N ARG A 84 -19.11 -11.39 7.70
CA ARG A 84 -20.00 -10.22 7.57
C ARG A 84 -19.86 -9.56 6.20
N GLY A 85 -19.06 -10.13 5.30
CA GLY A 85 -18.82 -9.62 3.96
C GLY A 85 -17.78 -8.50 3.88
N ARG A 86 -17.14 -8.09 4.98
CA ARG A 86 -16.14 -7.01 4.98
C ARG A 86 -14.81 -7.49 4.45
N GLN A 87 -14.13 -6.64 3.69
CA GLN A 87 -12.86 -6.98 3.07
C GLN A 87 -11.69 -6.86 4.04
N PHE A 88 -10.75 -7.80 4.00
CA PHE A 88 -9.49 -7.70 4.75
C PHE A 88 -8.30 -8.13 3.89
N PRO A 89 -7.11 -7.55 4.13
CA PRO A 89 -5.91 -7.87 3.38
C PRO A 89 -5.30 -9.19 3.84
N VAL A 90 -4.92 -10.04 2.90
CA VAL A 90 -4.05 -11.20 3.12
C VAL A 90 -2.77 -11.00 2.34
N ALA A 91 -1.66 -10.81 3.05
CA ALA A 91 -0.35 -10.65 2.44
C ALA A 91 0.05 -11.92 1.69
N THR A 92 0.41 -11.77 0.43
CA THR A 92 0.84 -12.86 -0.46
C THR A 92 2.33 -12.81 -0.74
N ASP A 93 2.92 -11.61 -0.68
CA ASP A 93 4.35 -11.38 -0.88
C ASP A 93 4.78 -10.13 -0.10
N ILE A 94 6.04 -10.08 0.32
CA ILE A 94 6.61 -8.96 1.07
C ILE A 94 7.90 -8.51 0.38
N PHE A 95 7.87 -7.28 -0.13
CA PHE A 95 9.01 -6.57 -0.66
C PHE A 95 9.61 -5.66 0.42
N SER A 96 10.77 -6.04 0.97
CA SER A 96 11.55 -5.15 1.82
C SER A 96 12.42 -4.24 0.95
N GLY A 97 12.10 -2.95 0.87
CA GLY A 97 13.03 -1.95 0.34
C GLY A 97 14.33 -1.97 1.17
N ARG A 98 15.50 -1.87 0.53
CA ARG A 98 16.76 -1.77 1.27
C ARG A 98 16.75 -0.48 2.09
N ARG A 99 16.65 -0.59 3.41
CA ARG A 99 16.95 0.51 4.34
C ARG A 99 18.45 0.78 4.22
N PRO A 100 18.91 1.99 3.82
CA PRO A 100 20.32 2.32 3.98
C PRO A 100 20.63 2.26 5.46
N GLU A 101 21.62 1.46 5.84
CA GLU A 101 22.19 1.49 7.19
C GLU A 101 22.69 2.93 7.43
N ARG A 102 22.16 3.57 8.48
CA ARG A 102 22.59 4.91 8.89
C ARG A 102 23.93 4.84 9.60
#